data_AF-A0AA43LDW5-F1
#
_entry.id   AF-A0AA43LDW5-F1
#
_cell.length_a   1.000
_cell.length_b   1.000
_cell.length_c   1.000
_cell.angle_alpha   90.00
_cell.angle_beta   90.00
_cell.angle_gamma   90.00
#
_symmetry.space_group_name_H-M   'P 1'
#
loop_
_entity.id
_entity.type
_entity.pdbx_description
1 polymer ?
#
loop_
_entity_poly.entity_id
_entity_poly.type
_entity_poly.pdbx_seq_one_letter_code
_entity_poly.pdbx_strand_id
1 'polypeptide(L)'
;MQQQTDFVFYKQRDFSEKLSATMDFIKIHWRPLIINLLYLLPALLIASYLGVNQISHALSDPYSFDGYSNMMIGGVFIANIIYYITYFVAILFTVSYIAECTFASDGRTINTKDVWRRVGSSFFRTLGAGFLAGIATVLGAMLCIIPGVFVGVCFSLYAYYCIIDEESAVSSLTSSYDVVKSQWFPTFGYMIVLGIIGYMVNMIFSIPAGLTTFGLFLGGADMYISVFSNPIFITITNFISYSGMIVVVPFIQIAMSFQYFNLKEIETGTGIEREIEMIGKRNENDYKSY
;
A
#
# COMPACT_ATOMS: atom_id res chain seq x y z
N MET A 1 22.56 -18.45 -13.19
CA MET A 1 22.17 -17.62 -14.35
C MET A 1 20.68 -17.35 -14.23
N GLN A 2 20.29 -16.28 -13.56
CA GLN A 2 18.90 -15.85 -13.50
C GLN A 2 18.68 -14.95 -14.72
N GLN A 3 17.86 -15.38 -15.68
CA GLN A 3 17.37 -14.51 -16.74
C GLN A 3 16.55 -13.41 -16.07
N GLN A 4 17.15 -12.25 -15.89
CA GLN A 4 16.48 -11.00 -15.57
C GLN A 4 15.56 -10.72 -16.76
N THR A 5 14.27 -11.01 -16.58
CA THR A 5 13.27 -10.75 -17.62
C THR A 5 13.19 -9.24 -17.73
N ASP A 6 13.71 -8.66 -18.82
CA ASP A 6 13.62 -7.23 -19.10
C ASP A 6 12.14 -6.85 -19.16
N PHE A 7 11.67 -6.30 -18.05
CA PHE A 7 10.28 -5.97 -17.88
C PHE A 7 10.08 -4.53 -18.32
N VAL A 8 9.41 -4.33 -19.45
CA VAL A 8 9.22 -3.00 -20.04
C VAL A 8 8.22 -2.20 -19.19
N PHE A 9 8.68 -1.35 -18.28
CA PHE A 9 7.80 -0.58 -17.41
C PHE A 9 6.97 0.45 -18.17
N TYR A 10 7.61 1.23 -19.06
CA TYR A 10 6.98 2.28 -19.86
C TYR A 10 6.34 1.70 -21.12
N LYS A 11 5.05 1.41 -21.03
CA LYS A 11 4.23 0.93 -22.16
C LYS A 11 2.78 1.34 -21.90
N GLN A 12 2.11 1.86 -22.93
CA GLN A 12 0.67 2.07 -22.89
C GLN A 12 -0.04 0.70 -22.77
N ARG A 13 -0.89 0.57 -21.76
CA ARG A 13 -1.52 -0.68 -21.40
C ARG A 13 -3.02 -0.51 -21.19
N ASP A 14 -3.76 -1.44 -21.76
CA ASP A 14 -5.18 -1.59 -21.43
C ASP A 14 -5.37 -2.08 -20.00
N PHE A 15 -6.61 -1.99 -19.51
CA PHE A 15 -6.98 -2.45 -18.17
C PHE A 15 -6.49 -3.87 -17.87
N SER A 16 -6.79 -4.83 -18.76
CA SER A 16 -6.39 -6.22 -18.58
C SER A 16 -4.88 -6.40 -18.62
N GLU A 17 -4.19 -5.65 -19.47
CA GLU A 17 -2.73 -5.73 -19.58
C GLU A 17 -2.03 -5.23 -18.32
N LYS A 18 -2.56 -4.18 -17.67
CA LYS A 18 -2.05 -3.71 -16.37
C LYS A 18 -2.19 -4.78 -15.28
N LEU A 19 -3.33 -5.49 -15.24
CA LEU A 19 -3.52 -6.58 -14.28
C LEU A 19 -2.63 -7.79 -14.59
N SER A 20 -2.50 -8.18 -15.85
CA SER A 20 -1.59 -9.26 -16.24
C SER A 20 -0.15 -8.92 -15.89
N ALA A 21 0.31 -7.71 -16.21
CA ALA A 21 1.63 -7.20 -15.86
C ALA A 21 1.87 -7.19 -14.34
N THR A 22 0.84 -6.85 -13.55
CA THR A 22 0.88 -6.93 -12.08
C THR A 22 1.11 -8.36 -11.62
N MET A 23 0.35 -9.32 -12.15
CA MET A 23 0.48 -10.73 -11.78
C MET A 23 1.85 -11.28 -12.16
N ASP A 24 2.35 -10.94 -13.33
CA ASP A 24 3.66 -11.42 -13.80
C ASP A 24 4.80 -10.82 -12.98
N PHE A 25 4.74 -9.53 -12.67
CA PHE A 25 5.70 -8.88 -11.78
C PHE A 25 5.71 -9.54 -10.39
N ILE A 26 4.53 -9.80 -9.81
CA ILE A 26 4.43 -10.47 -8.51
C ILE A 26 5.00 -11.90 -8.60
N LYS A 27 4.67 -12.69 -9.63
CA LYS A 27 5.22 -14.06 -9.77
C LYS A 27 6.74 -14.08 -9.83
N ILE A 28 7.37 -13.06 -10.42
CA ILE A 28 8.83 -12.96 -10.49
C ILE A 28 9.41 -12.50 -9.14
N HIS A 29 8.78 -11.52 -8.48
CA HIS A 29 9.34 -10.83 -7.31
C HIS A 29 8.66 -11.13 -5.96
N TRP A 30 7.77 -12.12 -5.88
CA TRP A 30 6.96 -12.39 -4.67
C TRP A 30 7.81 -12.66 -3.43
N ARG A 31 8.91 -13.41 -3.59
CA ARG A 31 9.73 -13.84 -2.45
C ARG A 31 10.44 -12.65 -1.79
N PRO A 32 11.18 -11.79 -2.51
CA PRO A 32 11.71 -10.55 -1.92
C PRO A 32 10.65 -9.63 -1.32
N LEU A 33 9.49 -9.48 -1.97
CA LEU A 33 8.42 -8.61 -1.48
C LEU A 33 7.85 -9.10 -0.15
N ILE A 34 7.39 -10.36 -0.09
CA ILE A 34 6.76 -10.92 1.10
C ILE A 34 7.77 -11.03 2.25
N ILE A 35 8.99 -11.52 2.00
CA ILE A 35 9.99 -11.69 3.08
C ILE A 35 10.31 -10.36 3.77
N ASN A 36 10.43 -9.27 3.00
CA ASN A 36 10.73 -7.97 3.60
C ASN A 36 9.52 -7.35 4.31
N LEU A 37 8.33 -7.52 3.76
CA LEU A 37 7.10 -7.05 4.40
C LEU A 37 6.79 -7.84 5.68
N LEU A 38 7.25 -9.08 5.81
CA LEU A 38 7.13 -9.85 7.06
C LEU A 38 7.89 -9.21 8.24
N TYR A 39 8.91 -8.39 8.00
CA TYR A 39 9.57 -7.63 9.08
C TYR A 39 8.65 -6.62 9.76
N LEU A 40 7.50 -6.32 9.17
CA LEU A 40 6.49 -5.44 9.75
C LEU A 40 5.54 -6.18 10.71
N LEU A 41 5.55 -7.53 10.74
CA LEU A 41 4.68 -8.32 11.62
C LEU A 41 4.81 -7.98 13.11
N PRO A 42 6.00 -7.76 13.68
CA PRO A 42 6.12 -7.41 15.09
C PRO A 42 5.36 -6.12 15.44
N ALA A 43 5.39 -5.11 14.56
CA ALA A 43 4.63 -3.87 14.76
C ALA A 43 3.11 -4.13 14.71
N LEU A 44 2.65 -5.01 13.82
CA LEU A 44 1.25 -5.40 13.75
C LEU A 44 0.78 -6.20 14.98
N LEU A 45 1.65 -7.04 15.54
CA LEU A 45 1.35 -7.78 16.77
C LEU A 45 1.25 -6.83 17.97
N ILE A 46 2.11 -5.83 18.04
CA ILE A 46 2.03 -4.78 19.06
C ILE A 46 0.72 -3.99 18.90
N ALA A 47 0.38 -3.60 17.66
CA ALA A 47 -0.87 -2.90 17.38
C ALA A 47 -2.09 -3.73 17.78
N SER A 48 -2.12 -5.03 17.47
CA SER A 48 -3.25 -5.90 17.82
C SER A 48 -3.36 -6.08 19.33
N TYR A 49 -2.25 -6.31 20.03
CA TYR A 49 -2.23 -6.44 21.48
C TYR A 49 -2.73 -5.17 22.16
N LEU A 50 -2.18 -4.00 21.79
CA LEU A 50 -2.60 -2.72 22.37
C LEU A 50 -4.08 -2.41 22.08
N GLY A 51 -4.57 -2.73 20.87
CA GLY A 51 -5.98 -2.56 20.53
C GLY A 51 -6.90 -3.41 21.41
N VAL A 52 -6.56 -4.69 21.61
CA VAL A 52 -7.41 -5.64 22.36
C VAL A 52 -7.42 -5.38 23.86
N ASN A 53 -6.26 -5.13 24.48
CA ASN A 53 -6.22 -4.89 25.94
C ASN A 53 -7.12 -3.72 26.34
N GLN A 54 -7.13 -2.65 25.55
CA GLN A 54 -7.93 -1.47 25.85
C GLN A 54 -9.43 -1.72 25.69
N ILE A 55 -9.83 -2.49 24.68
CA ILE A 55 -11.23 -2.89 24.50
C ILE A 55 -11.67 -3.77 25.67
N SER A 56 -10.84 -4.73 26.10
CA SER A 56 -11.15 -5.60 27.24
C SER A 56 -11.32 -4.80 28.55
N HIS A 57 -10.45 -3.82 28.82
CA HIS A 57 -10.59 -2.95 29.98
C HIS A 57 -11.86 -2.10 29.93
N ALA A 58 -12.17 -1.53 28.77
CA ALA A 58 -13.36 -0.73 28.58
C ALA A 58 -14.67 -1.51 28.77
N LEU A 59 -14.71 -2.77 28.34
CA LEU A 59 -15.87 -3.64 28.53
C LEU A 59 -16.02 -4.13 29.97
N SER A 60 -14.90 -4.25 30.71
CA SER A 60 -14.91 -4.76 32.09
C SER A 60 -15.44 -3.74 33.11
N ASP A 61 -15.29 -2.45 32.85
CA ASP A 61 -15.80 -1.39 33.71
C ASP A 61 -16.23 -0.16 32.88
N PRO A 62 -17.42 -0.22 32.24
CA PRO A 62 -17.86 0.78 31.26
C PRO A 62 -18.13 2.16 31.86
N TYR A 63 -18.30 2.26 33.18
CA TYR A 63 -18.71 3.48 33.87
C TYR A 63 -17.58 4.15 34.64
N SER A 64 -16.40 3.53 34.74
CA SER A 64 -15.25 4.16 35.38
C SER A 64 -14.55 5.15 34.46
N PHE A 65 -13.94 6.16 35.09
CA PHE A 65 -13.06 7.11 34.40
C PHE A 65 -11.93 6.39 33.63
N ASP A 66 -11.46 5.25 34.15
CA ASP A 66 -10.48 4.40 33.46
C ASP A 66 -11.10 3.71 32.23
N GLY A 67 -12.34 3.23 32.28
CA GLY A 67 -13.06 2.71 31.11
C GLY A 67 -13.21 3.77 30.01
N TYR A 68 -13.65 4.98 30.37
CA TYR A 68 -13.81 6.09 29.44
C TYR A 68 -12.47 6.61 28.89
N SER A 69 -11.45 6.80 29.72
CA SER A 69 -10.13 7.30 29.27
C SER A 69 -9.39 6.29 28.37
N ASN A 70 -9.53 4.99 28.65
CA ASN A 70 -8.98 3.92 27.82
C ASN A 70 -9.67 3.80 26.46
N MET A 71 -10.99 4.08 26.38
CA MET A 71 -11.72 4.20 25.11
C MET A 71 -11.44 5.50 24.36
N MET A 72 -11.30 6.62 25.06
CA MET A 72 -11.24 7.95 24.42
C MET A 72 -9.85 8.36 23.91
N ILE A 73 -8.72 8.03 24.57
CA ILE A 73 -7.48 8.82 24.29
C ILE A 73 -6.15 8.03 24.17
N GLY A 74 -6.00 6.82 24.71
CA GLY A 74 -4.68 6.18 24.80
C GLY A 74 -4.40 5.06 23.79
N GLY A 75 -4.61 3.82 24.23
CA GLY A 75 -4.04 2.66 23.54
C GLY A 75 -4.72 2.26 22.23
N VAL A 76 -6.03 2.50 22.04
CA VAL A 76 -6.68 2.25 20.74
C VAL A 76 -6.16 3.23 19.69
N PHE A 77 -5.99 4.50 20.06
CA PHE A 77 -5.43 5.51 19.16
C PHE A 77 -3.98 5.19 18.80
N ILE A 78 -3.16 4.82 19.79
CA ILE A 78 -1.77 4.39 19.58
C ILE A 78 -1.71 3.13 18.69
N ALA A 79 -2.57 2.13 18.93
CA ALA A 79 -2.65 0.93 18.10
C ALA A 79 -2.96 1.26 16.64
N ASN A 80 -3.92 2.17 16.40
CA ASN A 80 -4.24 2.65 15.06
C ASN A 80 -3.07 3.42 14.43
N ILE A 81 -2.38 4.28 15.19
CA ILE A 81 -1.18 4.97 14.70
C ILE A 81 -0.13 3.96 14.26
N ILE A 82 0.18 2.95 15.08
CA ILE A 82 1.15 1.91 14.73
C ILE A 82 0.71 1.19 13.46
N TYR A 83 -0.56 0.80 13.37
CA TYR A 83 -1.11 0.15 12.17
C TYR A 83 -0.95 1.02 10.92
N TYR A 84 -1.38 2.28 10.94
CA TYR A 84 -1.31 3.18 9.79
C TYR A 84 0.13 3.55 9.40
N ILE A 85 1.04 3.73 10.37
CA ILE A 85 2.48 3.91 10.08
C ILE A 85 3.03 2.66 9.40
N THR A 86 2.69 1.47 9.91
CA THR A 86 3.15 0.20 9.33
C THR A 86 2.60 0.02 7.90
N TYR A 87 1.34 0.36 7.68
CA TYR A 87 0.70 0.37 6.36
C TYR A 87 1.40 1.34 5.40
N PHE A 88 1.71 2.56 5.87
CA PHE A 88 2.44 3.56 5.09
C PHE A 88 3.84 3.10 4.73
N VAL A 89 4.58 2.50 5.66
CA VAL A 89 5.91 1.91 5.39
C VAL A 89 5.82 0.78 4.36
N ALA A 90 4.77 -0.04 4.39
CA ALA A 90 4.54 -1.10 3.39
C ALA A 90 4.31 -0.54 1.98
N ILE A 91 3.60 0.61 1.87
CA ILE A 91 3.45 1.35 0.60
C ILE A 91 4.83 1.81 0.12
N LEU A 92 5.56 2.56 0.96
CA LEU A 92 6.88 3.10 0.60
C LEU A 92 7.84 1.99 0.17
N PHE A 93 7.86 0.87 0.90
CA PHE A 93 8.70 -0.27 0.57
C PHE A 93 8.36 -0.83 -0.81
N THR A 94 7.08 -1.06 -1.10
CA THR A 94 6.67 -1.63 -2.38
C THR A 94 6.99 -0.68 -3.54
N VAL A 95 6.66 0.61 -3.41
CA VAL A 95 6.95 1.59 -4.46
C VAL A 95 8.45 1.78 -4.65
N SER A 96 9.23 1.79 -3.56
CA SER A 96 10.70 1.85 -3.63
C SER A 96 11.30 0.61 -4.28
N TYR A 97 10.73 -0.57 -4.03
CA TYR A 97 11.16 -1.81 -4.68
C TYR A 97 10.94 -1.75 -6.20
N ILE A 98 9.77 -1.24 -6.63
CA ILE A 98 9.46 -1.04 -8.05
C ILE A 98 10.42 -0.02 -8.67
N ALA A 99 10.70 1.09 -7.97
CA ALA A 99 11.69 2.09 -8.41
C ALA A 99 13.06 1.44 -8.63
N GLU A 100 13.56 0.67 -7.67
CA GLU A 100 14.84 -0.04 -7.82
C GLU A 100 14.80 -1.06 -8.97
N CYS A 101 13.68 -1.76 -9.21
CA CYS A 101 13.54 -2.62 -10.39
C CYS A 101 13.63 -1.83 -11.70
N THR A 102 13.10 -0.60 -11.76
CA THR A 102 13.18 0.24 -12.97
C THR A 102 14.58 0.76 -13.24
N PHE A 103 15.37 1.06 -12.20
CA PHE A 103 16.78 1.46 -12.34
C PHE A 103 17.74 0.27 -12.48
N ALA A 104 17.36 -0.91 -11.99
CA ALA A 104 18.14 -2.14 -12.12
C ALA A 104 18.23 -2.67 -13.56
N SER A 105 17.32 -2.26 -14.45
CA SER A 105 17.42 -2.47 -15.89
C SER A 105 18.71 -1.90 -16.50
N ASP A 106 19.40 -0.98 -15.81
CA ASP A 106 20.74 -0.50 -16.17
C ASP A 106 21.89 -1.41 -15.68
N GLY A 107 21.62 -2.67 -15.32
CA GLY A 107 22.64 -3.67 -14.94
C GLY A 107 23.00 -3.71 -13.45
N ARG A 108 22.17 -3.14 -12.56
CA ARG A 108 22.37 -3.22 -11.09
C ARG A 108 21.62 -4.42 -10.50
N THR A 109 22.25 -5.13 -9.57
CA THR A 109 21.57 -6.18 -8.79
C THR A 109 20.71 -5.54 -7.71
N ILE A 110 19.46 -5.99 -7.57
CA ILE A 110 18.52 -5.45 -6.57
C ILE A 110 19.01 -5.84 -5.18
N ASN A 111 19.47 -4.86 -4.41
CA ASN A 111 19.86 -5.04 -3.01
C ASN A 111 18.76 -4.52 -2.09
N THR A 112 18.26 -5.38 -1.22
CA THR A 112 17.27 -5.05 -0.19
C THR A 112 17.65 -3.83 0.64
N LYS A 113 18.95 -3.62 0.90
CA LYS A 113 19.43 -2.45 1.66
C LYS A 113 19.18 -1.13 0.94
N ASP A 114 19.29 -1.11 -0.39
CA ASP A 114 19.06 0.10 -1.18
C ASP A 114 17.58 0.46 -1.18
N VAL A 115 16.68 -0.54 -1.21
CA VAL A 115 15.24 -0.33 -1.09
C VAL A 115 14.89 0.32 0.25
N TRP A 116 15.40 -0.21 1.36
CA TRP A 116 15.16 0.39 2.70
C TRP A 116 15.78 1.78 2.85
N ARG A 117 16.93 2.05 2.20
CA ARG A 117 17.52 3.39 2.15
C ARG A 117 16.59 4.37 1.42
N ARG A 118 15.99 3.96 0.30
CA ARG A 118 15.02 4.76 -0.45
C ARG A 118 13.72 5.00 0.35
N VAL A 119 13.26 4.00 1.10
CA VAL A 119 12.14 4.17 2.04
C VAL A 119 12.45 5.28 3.05
N GLY A 120 13.64 5.24 3.68
CA GLY A 120 14.06 6.25 4.64
C GLY A 120 14.21 7.65 4.06
N SER A 121 14.82 7.78 2.87
CA SER A 121 15.04 9.09 2.22
C SER A 121 13.75 9.73 1.71
N SER A 122 12.80 8.92 1.23
CA SER A 122 11.51 9.41 0.73
C SER A 122 10.46 9.58 1.82
N PHE A 123 10.65 9.01 3.01
CA PHE A 123 9.65 8.95 4.07
C PHE A 123 8.97 10.29 4.36
N PHE A 124 9.75 11.31 4.75
CA PHE A 124 9.18 12.61 5.14
C PHE A 124 8.59 13.39 3.97
N ARG A 125 9.17 13.22 2.77
CA ARG A 125 8.70 13.86 1.54
C ARG A 125 7.33 13.31 1.13
N THR A 126 7.21 11.99 1.08
CA THR A 126 5.96 11.30 0.77
C THR A 126 4.93 11.51 1.88
N LEU A 127 5.35 11.54 3.15
CA LEU A 127 4.45 11.82 4.28
C LEU A 127 3.88 13.24 4.19
N GLY A 128 4.73 14.24 3.90
CA GLY A 128 4.31 15.62 3.69
C GLY A 128 3.33 15.76 2.52
N ALA A 129 3.62 15.09 1.39
CA ALA A 129 2.70 15.05 0.24
C ALA A 129 1.37 14.40 0.59
N GLY A 130 1.39 13.25 1.27
CA GLY A 130 0.19 12.55 1.72
C GLY A 130 -0.64 13.37 2.71
N PHE A 131 0.02 14.12 3.61
CA PHE A 131 -0.66 15.01 4.55
C PHE A 131 -1.37 16.17 3.82
N LEU A 132 -0.69 16.82 2.87
CA LEU A 132 -1.30 17.87 2.04
C LEU A 132 -2.44 17.34 1.18
N ALA A 133 -2.27 16.16 0.56
CA ALA A 133 -3.32 15.47 -0.18
C ALA A 133 -4.53 15.14 0.69
N GLY A 134 -4.28 14.67 1.92
CA GLY A 134 -5.31 14.38 2.91
C GLY A 134 -6.12 15.62 3.28
N ILE A 135 -5.47 16.73 3.58
CA ILE A 135 -6.14 18.01 3.87
C ILE A 135 -7.00 18.44 2.68
N ALA A 136 -6.41 18.46 1.47
CA ALA A 136 -7.14 18.86 0.27
C ALA A 136 -8.36 17.96 -0.01
N THR A 137 -8.22 16.65 0.20
CA THR A 137 -9.31 15.68 0.04
C THR A 137 -10.41 15.88 1.07
N VAL A 138 -10.06 16.11 2.34
CA VAL A 138 -11.02 16.37 3.42
C VAL A 138 -11.75 17.69 3.20
N LEU A 139 -11.05 18.76 2.84
CA LEU A 139 -11.66 20.06 2.50
C LEU A 139 -12.59 19.94 1.29
N GLY A 140 -12.18 19.19 0.26
CA GLY A 140 -13.03 18.87 -0.87
C GLY A 140 -14.31 18.14 -0.44
N ALA A 141 -14.18 17.10 0.39
CA ALA A 141 -15.29 16.32 0.91
C ALA A 141 -16.25 17.13 1.81
N MET A 142 -15.71 18.08 2.59
CA MET A 142 -16.50 18.99 3.43
C MET A 142 -17.39 19.93 2.60
N LEU A 143 -16.92 20.36 1.42
CA LEU A 143 -17.73 21.15 0.49
C LEU A 143 -18.79 20.29 -0.19
N CYS A 144 -18.43 19.08 -0.63
CA CYS A 144 -19.31 18.03 -1.14
C CYS A 144 -18.52 16.73 -1.34
N ILE A 145 -19.18 15.57 -1.27
CA ILE A 145 -18.52 14.27 -1.49
C ILE A 145 -17.83 14.18 -2.87
N ILE A 146 -18.47 14.73 -3.92
CA ILE A 146 -17.97 14.66 -5.30
C ILE A 146 -16.60 15.36 -5.45
N PRO A 147 -16.42 16.64 -5.05
CA PRO A 147 -15.10 17.28 -5.03
C PRO A 147 -14.04 16.50 -4.23
N GLY A 148 -14.40 15.93 -3.08
CA GLY A 148 -13.48 15.11 -2.29
C GLY A 148 -12.96 13.90 -3.05
N VAL A 149 -13.87 13.14 -3.68
CA VAL A 149 -13.50 11.98 -4.51
C VAL A 149 -12.65 12.41 -5.70
N PHE A 150 -12.99 13.52 -6.36
CA PHE A 150 -12.22 14.03 -7.48
C PHE A 150 -10.76 14.31 -7.10
N VAL A 151 -10.55 15.06 -6.01
CA VAL A 151 -9.20 15.40 -5.50
C VAL A 151 -8.44 14.14 -5.06
N GLY A 152 -9.10 13.21 -4.36
CA GLY A 152 -8.47 11.97 -3.90
C GLY A 152 -7.97 11.10 -5.06
N VAL A 153 -8.71 11.02 -6.16
CA VAL A 153 -8.28 10.30 -7.38
C VAL A 153 -7.12 11.03 -8.06
N CYS A 154 -7.20 12.36 -8.21
CA CYS A 154 -6.11 13.14 -8.82
C CYS A 154 -4.79 13.00 -8.07
N PHE A 155 -4.84 12.88 -6.74
CA PHE A 155 -3.67 12.61 -5.90
C PHE A 155 -3.44 11.11 -5.65
N SER A 156 -3.92 10.20 -6.50
CA SER A 156 -3.67 8.77 -6.30
C SER A 156 -2.24 8.34 -6.61
N LEU A 157 -1.49 9.14 -7.39
CA LEU A 157 -0.16 8.77 -7.91
C LEU A 157 1.02 9.54 -7.28
N TYR A 158 0.78 10.45 -6.34
CA TYR A 158 1.83 11.30 -5.76
C TYR A 158 3.01 10.50 -5.18
N ALA A 159 2.76 9.33 -4.59
CA ALA A 159 3.81 8.50 -3.99
C ALA A 159 4.82 8.01 -5.04
N TYR A 160 4.37 7.76 -6.27
CA TYR A 160 5.24 7.36 -7.37
C TYR A 160 6.13 8.52 -7.82
N TYR A 161 5.58 9.73 -7.98
CA TYR A 161 6.37 10.94 -8.29
C TYR A 161 7.35 11.27 -7.16
N CYS A 162 6.95 11.11 -5.90
CA CYS A 162 7.85 11.28 -4.75
C CYS A 162 9.01 10.29 -4.72
N ILE A 163 8.84 9.04 -5.19
CA ILE A 163 9.82 7.97 -4.95
C ILE A 163 10.64 7.63 -6.20
N ILE A 164 9.98 7.60 -7.37
CA ILE A 164 10.57 7.26 -8.66
C ILE A 164 11.20 8.50 -9.29
N ASP A 165 10.45 9.60 -9.36
CA ASP A 165 10.92 10.85 -9.98
C ASP A 165 11.64 11.76 -8.99
N GLU A 166 11.67 11.35 -7.71
CA GLU A 166 12.30 12.09 -6.61
C GLU A 166 11.83 13.54 -6.48
N GLU A 167 10.58 13.79 -6.86
CA GLU A 167 9.97 15.12 -6.77
C GLU A 167 9.70 15.55 -5.32
N SER A 168 9.71 16.86 -5.07
CA SER A 168 9.30 17.44 -3.79
C SER A 168 7.82 17.17 -3.48
N ALA A 169 7.41 17.32 -2.22
CA ALA A 169 6.04 17.02 -1.80
C ALA A 169 4.97 17.76 -2.62
N VAL A 170 5.12 19.07 -2.82
CA VAL A 170 4.16 19.89 -3.59
C VAL A 170 4.23 19.59 -5.08
N SER A 171 5.45 19.43 -5.63
CA SER A 171 5.65 19.07 -7.03
C SER A 171 4.94 17.75 -7.35
N SER A 172 5.15 16.72 -6.52
CA SER A 172 4.57 15.39 -6.74
C SER A 172 3.05 15.37 -6.79
N LEU A 173 2.40 16.25 -6.01
CA LEU A 173 0.94 16.43 -6.03
C LEU A 173 0.49 17.12 -7.31
N THR A 174 1.25 18.12 -7.76
CA THR A 174 0.99 18.85 -9.00
C THR A 174 1.13 17.92 -10.20
N SER A 175 2.23 17.18 -10.30
CA SER A 175 2.45 16.18 -11.36
C SER A 175 1.38 15.09 -11.36
N SER A 176 1.01 14.55 -10.18
CA SER A 176 -0.09 13.59 -10.08
C SER A 176 -1.41 14.19 -10.57
N TYR A 177 -1.73 15.42 -10.18
CA TYR A 177 -2.95 16.10 -10.61
C TYR A 177 -2.99 16.33 -12.12
N ASP A 178 -1.89 16.84 -12.69
CA ASP A 178 -1.83 17.20 -14.11
C ASP A 178 -1.99 16.00 -15.03
N VAL A 179 -1.44 14.86 -14.62
CA VAL A 179 -1.53 13.62 -15.38
C VAL A 179 -2.89 12.93 -15.18
N VAL A 180 -3.37 12.81 -13.94
CA VAL A 180 -4.61 12.07 -13.65
C VAL A 180 -5.86 12.82 -14.08
N LYS A 181 -5.88 14.18 -14.07
CA LYS A 181 -7.09 14.95 -14.43
C LYS A 181 -7.60 14.64 -15.84
N SER A 182 -6.70 14.36 -16.79
CA SER A 182 -7.06 14.04 -18.18
C SER A 182 -7.61 12.61 -18.33
N GLN A 183 -7.20 11.70 -17.45
CA GLN A 183 -7.56 10.27 -17.45
C GLN A 183 -8.27 9.89 -16.14
N TRP A 184 -9.14 10.78 -15.65
CA TRP A 184 -9.75 10.64 -14.33
C TRP A 184 -10.66 9.42 -14.23
N PHE A 185 -11.60 9.25 -15.19
CA PHE A 185 -12.55 8.13 -15.17
C PHE A 185 -11.87 6.76 -15.29
N PRO A 186 -10.91 6.54 -16.21
CA PRO A 186 -10.16 5.28 -16.25
C PRO A 186 -9.38 5.01 -14.98
N THR A 187 -8.76 6.03 -14.37
CA THR A 187 -8.01 5.89 -13.11
C THR A 187 -8.94 5.56 -11.95
N PHE A 188 -10.06 6.26 -11.83
CA PHE A 188 -11.08 6.00 -10.82
C PHE A 188 -11.67 4.59 -10.93
N GLY A 189 -12.07 4.17 -12.14
CA GLY A 189 -12.59 2.82 -12.38
C GLY A 189 -11.56 1.74 -12.06
N TYR A 190 -10.29 1.98 -12.40
CA TYR A 190 -9.20 1.08 -12.04
C TYR A 190 -9.03 0.95 -10.52
N MET A 191 -9.03 2.08 -9.80
CA MET A 191 -8.94 2.10 -8.33
C MET A 191 -10.12 1.38 -7.67
N ILE A 192 -11.34 1.50 -8.20
CA ILE A 192 -12.50 0.76 -7.68
C ILE A 192 -12.27 -0.74 -7.79
N VAL A 193 -11.88 -1.23 -8.98
CA VAL A 193 -11.67 -2.68 -9.17
C VAL A 193 -10.56 -3.20 -8.27
N LEU A 194 -9.44 -2.47 -8.17
CA LEU A 194 -8.37 -2.81 -7.25
C LEU A 194 -8.83 -2.79 -5.79
N GLY A 195 -9.64 -1.79 -5.40
CA GLY A 195 -10.21 -1.69 -4.06
C GLY A 195 -11.11 -2.88 -3.71
N ILE A 196 -11.96 -3.32 -4.64
CA ILE A 196 -12.82 -4.50 -4.47
C ILE A 196 -11.95 -5.76 -4.30
N ILE A 197 -10.95 -5.96 -5.15
CA ILE A 197 -10.04 -7.11 -5.06
C ILE A 197 -9.32 -7.11 -3.71
N GLY A 198 -8.74 -5.95 -3.33
CA GLY A 198 -8.03 -5.80 -2.06
C GLY A 198 -8.94 -6.05 -0.85
N TYR A 199 -10.18 -5.56 -0.89
CA TYR A 199 -11.18 -5.80 0.15
C TYR A 199 -11.53 -7.29 0.26
N MET A 200 -11.80 -7.96 -0.86
CA MET A 200 -12.13 -9.40 -0.87
C MET A 200 -11.00 -10.25 -0.31
N VAL A 201 -9.75 -9.94 -0.67
CA VAL A 201 -8.58 -10.66 -0.15
C VAL A 201 -8.41 -10.39 1.35
N ASN A 202 -8.55 -9.14 1.80
CA ASN A 202 -8.43 -8.80 3.22
C ASN A 202 -9.55 -9.44 4.06
N MET A 203 -10.76 -9.58 3.50
CA MET A 203 -11.89 -10.21 4.18
C MET A 203 -11.55 -11.63 4.65
N ILE A 204 -10.78 -12.40 3.87
CA ILE A 204 -10.33 -13.75 4.24
C ILE A 204 -9.55 -13.72 5.56
N PHE A 205 -8.66 -12.75 5.72
CA PHE A 205 -7.87 -12.55 6.94
C PHE A 205 -8.69 -12.01 8.11
N SER A 206 -9.79 -11.31 7.81
CA SER A 206 -10.65 -10.70 8.82
C SER A 206 -11.73 -11.65 9.37
N ILE A 207 -11.98 -12.80 8.72
CA ILE A 207 -12.96 -13.80 9.19
C ILE A 207 -12.72 -14.21 10.66
N PRO A 208 -11.50 -14.60 11.09
CA PRO A 208 -11.28 -15.00 12.48
C PRO A 208 -11.62 -13.90 13.50
N ALA A 209 -11.31 -12.64 13.19
CA ALA A 209 -11.66 -11.50 14.04
C ALA A 209 -13.16 -11.16 14.00
N GLY A 210 -13.83 -11.44 12.87
CA GLY A 210 -15.28 -11.37 12.76
C GLY A 210 -15.98 -12.36 13.70
N LEU A 211 -15.44 -13.59 13.83
CA LEU A 211 -15.98 -14.60 14.74
C LEU A 211 -15.88 -14.19 16.21
N THR A 212 -14.80 -13.54 16.63
CA THR A 212 -14.67 -13.04 18.01
C THR A 212 -15.64 -11.91 18.30
N THR A 213 -15.77 -10.96 17.36
CA THR A 213 -16.75 -9.87 17.46
C THR A 213 -18.18 -10.41 17.54
N PHE A 214 -18.52 -11.39 16.70
CA PHE A 214 -19.82 -12.06 16.73
C PHE A 214 -20.04 -12.83 18.03
N GLY A 215 -19.02 -13.53 18.54
CA GLY A 215 -19.09 -14.23 19.82
C GLY A 215 -19.31 -13.31 21.01
N LEU A 216 -18.67 -12.13 21.03
CA LEU A 216 -18.92 -11.09 22.05
C LEU A 216 -20.37 -10.57 21.99
N PHE A 217 -20.92 -10.39 20.80
CA PHE A 217 -22.32 -10.01 20.61
C PHE A 217 -23.29 -11.07 21.15
N LEU A 218 -23.04 -12.36 20.85
CA LEU A 218 -23.85 -13.47 21.37
C LEU A 218 -23.73 -13.66 22.88
N GLY A 219 -22.57 -13.36 23.47
CA GLY A 219 -22.37 -13.40 24.92
C GLY A 219 -23.29 -12.43 25.68
N GLY A 220 -23.73 -11.34 25.05
CA GLY A 220 -24.75 -10.44 25.59
C GLY A 220 -26.19 -10.98 25.50
N ALA A 221 -26.41 -12.10 24.81
CA ALA A 221 -27.70 -12.78 24.64
C ALA A 221 -27.75 -14.12 25.40
N ASP A 222 -27.02 -14.22 26.52
CA ASP A 222 -26.86 -15.41 27.39
C ASP A 222 -26.25 -16.66 26.72
N MET A 223 -25.77 -16.53 25.48
CA MET A 223 -25.06 -17.58 24.74
C MET A 223 -23.54 -17.33 24.83
N TYR A 224 -22.97 -17.60 26.00
CA TYR A 224 -21.56 -17.35 26.28
C TYR A 224 -20.65 -18.48 25.73
N ILE A 225 -19.82 -18.16 24.74
CA ILE A 225 -18.73 -19.01 24.26
C ILE A 225 -17.40 -18.46 24.77
N SER A 226 -16.80 -19.15 25.74
CA SER A 226 -15.62 -18.67 26.48
C SER A 226 -14.40 -18.36 25.61
N VAL A 227 -14.20 -19.10 24.51
CA VAL A 227 -13.07 -18.90 23.59
C VAL A 227 -13.13 -17.54 22.92
N PHE A 228 -14.32 -17.05 22.54
CA PHE A 228 -14.46 -15.76 21.85
C PHE A 228 -14.31 -14.56 22.78
N SER A 229 -14.34 -14.78 24.10
CA SER A 229 -14.07 -13.75 25.11
C SER A 229 -12.62 -13.77 25.62
N ASN A 230 -11.80 -14.73 25.19
CA ASN A 230 -10.41 -14.85 25.64
C ASN A 230 -9.53 -13.76 24.97
N PRO A 231 -8.89 -12.85 25.74
CA PRO A 231 -8.11 -11.74 25.18
C PRO A 231 -6.93 -12.18 24.30
N ILE A 232 -6.31 -13.32 24.59
CA ILE A 232 -5.22 -13.88 23.78
C ILE A 232 -5.78 -14.33 22.42
N PHE A 233 -6.93 -15.00 22.41
CA PHE A 233 -7.59 -15.42 21.18
C PHE A 233 -8.01 -14.22 20.31
N ILE A 234 -8.58 -13.18 20.92
CA ILE A 234 -8.94 -11.94 20.22
C ILE A 234 -7.70 -11.25 19.66
N THR A 235 -6.60 -11.20 20.42
CA THR A 235 -5.32 -10.62 19.96
C THR A 235 -4.76 -11.35 18.75
N ILE A 236 -4.76 -12.69 18.77
CA ILE A 236 -4.28 -13.51 17.66
C ILE A 236 -5.16 -13.32 16.42
N THR A 237 -6.48 -13.34 16.57
CA THR A 237 -7.41 -13.18 15.44
C THR A 237 -7.33 -11.78 14.82
N ASN A 238 -7.19 -10.72 15.63
CA ASN A 238 -6.94 -9.36 15.13
C ASN A 238 -5.57 -9.22 14.46
N PHE A 239 -4.53 -9.86 15.01
CA PHE A 239 -3.21 -9.89 14.37
C PHE A 239 -3.28 -10.53 12.97
N ILE A 240 -4.02 -11.63 12.83
CA ILE A 240 -4.25 -12.28 11.52
C ILE A 240 -4.95 -11.30 10.57
N SER A 241 -6.00 -10.61 11.01
CA SER A 241 -6.69 -9.59 10.21
C SER A 241 -5.74 -8.48 9.74
N TYR A 242 -4.94 -7.92 10.64
CA TYR A 242 -3.94 -6.89 10.30
C TYR A 242 -2.87 -7.40 9.33
N SER A 243 -2.43 -8.64 9.48
CA SER A 243 -1.41 -9.25 8.62
C SER A 243 -1.84 -9.38 7.16
N GLY A 244 -3.15 -9.37 6.87
CA GLY A 244 -3.68 -9.38 5.50
C GLY A 244 -3.13 -8.25 4.62
N MET A 245 -2.73 -7.13 5.23
CA MET A 245 -2.13 -6.01 4.49
C MET A 245 -0.80 -6.38 3.81
N ILE A 246 -0.05 -7.37 4.33
CA ILE A 246 1.22 -7.83 3.76
C ILE A 246 1.02 -8.42 2.36
N VAL A 247 -0.18 -8.94 2.07
CA VAL A 247 -0.55 -9.45 0.74
C VAL A 247 -1.23 -8.36 -0.09
N VAL A 248 -2.15 -7.62 0.51
CA VAL A 248 -3.00 -6.66 -0.21
C VAL A 248 -2.22 -5.43 -0.66
N VAL A 249 -1.41 -4.82 0.22
CA VAL A 249 -0.67 -3.59 -0.11
C VAL A 249 0.24 -3.77 -1.32
N PRO A 250 1.13 -4.77 -1.38
CA PRO A 250 2.02 -4.90 -2.53
C PRO A 250 1.25 -5.12 -3.83
N PHE A 251 0.18 -5.91 -3.81
CA PHE A 251 -0.67 -6.12 -4.97
C PHE A 251 -1.23 -4.80 -5.52
N ILE A 252 -1.84 -3.99 -4.66
CA ILE A 252 -2.44 -2.70 -5.05
C ILE A 252 -1.39 -1.72 -5.54
N GLN A 253 -0.25 -1.62 -4.85
CA GLN A 253 0.80 -0.66 -5.19
C GLN A 253 1.55 -1.03 -6.47
N ILE A 254 1.74 -2.32 -6.76
CA ILE A 254 2.27 -2.78 -8.05
C ILE A 254 1.27 -2.45 -9.15
N ALA A 255 -0.02 -2.76 -8.95
CA ALA A 255 -1.06 -2.47 -9.93
C ALA A 255 -1.17 -0.97 -10.24
N MET A 256 -1.11 -0.12 -9.21
CA MET A 256 -1.13 1.33 -9.37
C MET A 256 0.17 1.87 -9.97
N SER A 257 1.32 1.21 -9.80
CA SER A 257 2.55 1.60 -10.49
C SER A 257 2.42 1.45 -12.01
N PHE A 258 1.69 0.43 -12.48
CA PHE A 258 1.40 0.29 -13.91
C PHE A 258 0.47 1.36 -14.43
N GLN A 259 -0.46 1.84 -13.61
CA GLN A 259 -1.25 3.01 -13.96
C GLN A 259 -0.37 4.25 -14.06
N TYR A 260 0.57 4.44 -13.13
CA TYR A 260 1.56 5.51 -13.19
C TYR A 260 2.40 5.48 -14.48
N PHE A 261 3.03 4.35 -14.78
CA PHE A 261 3.84 4.22 -16.01
C PHE A 261 3.01 4.37 -17.28
N ASN A 262 1.78 3.86 -17.30
CA ASN A 262 0.86 4.01 -18.43
C ASN A 262 0.53 5.49 -18.67
N LEU A 263 0.14 6.24 -17.63
CA LEU A 263 -0.24 7.64 -17.81
C LEU A 263 0.98 8.52 -18.16
N LYS A 264 2.14 8.25 -17.56
CA LYS A 264 3.38 8.93 -17.90
C LYS A 264 3.78 8.69 -19.36
N GLU A 265 3.58 7.47 -19.87
CA GLU A 265 3.84 7.14 -21.28
C GLU A 265 2.85 7.82 -22.23
N ILE A 266 1.58 7.98 -21.86
CA ILE A 266 0.59 8.74 -22.64
C ILE A 266 1.01 10.21 -22.77
N GLU A 267 1.60 10.78 -21.72
CA GLU A 267 2.05 12.17 -21.70
C GLU A 267 3.36 12.38 -22.47
N THR A 268 4.36 11.50 -22.30
CA THR A 268 5.69 11.71 -22.88
C THR A 268 5.88 11.06 -24.27
N GLY A 269 5.19 9.96 -24.57
CA GLY A 269 5.34 9.22 -25.84
C GLY A 269 6.72 8.61 -26.10
N THR A 270 7.58 8.55 -25.07
CA THR A 270 9.02 8.20 -25.18
C THR A 270 9.31 6.68 -25.13
N GLY A 271 8.31 5.83 -25.02
CA GLY A 271 8.48 4.39 -24.79
C GLY A 271 9.26 3.69 -25.89
N ILE A 272 8.97 4.04 -27.15
CA ILE A 272 9.66 3.47 -28.33
C ILE A 272 11.13 3.92 -28.36
N GLU A 273 11.42 5.17 -28.00
CA GLU A 273 12.80 5.69 -27.95
C GLU A 273 13.63 4.93 -26.90
N ARG A 274 13.05 4.69 -25.72
CA ARG A 274 13.69 3.90 -24.66
C ARG A 274 13.82 2.42 -25.01
N GLU A 275 12.84 1.85 -25.70
CA GLU A 275 12.93 0.47 -26.19
C GLU A 275 14.10 0.31 -27.17
N ILE A 276 14.27 1.26 -28.09
CA ILE A 276 15.41 1.30 -29.02
C ILE A 276 16.73 1.44 -28.24
N GLU A 277 16.79 2.30 -27.22
CA GLU A 277 17.99 2.48 -26.40
C GLU A 277 18.35 1.19 -25.62
N MET A 278 17.35 0.50 -25.06
CA MET A 278 17.57 -0.77 -24.35
C MET A 278 18.06 -1.88 -25.29
N ILE A 279 17.53 -1.97 -26.51
CA ILE A 279 18.03 -2.90 -27.53
C ILE A 279 19.50 -2.57 -27.88
N GLY A 280 19.83 -1.28 -28.02
CA GLY A 280 21.20 -0.82 -28.25
C GLY A 280 22.16 -1.27 -27.14
N LYS A 281 21.82 -1.03 -25.87
CA LYS A 281 22.64 -1.42 -24.70
C LYS A 281 22.79 -2.94 -24.56
N ARG A 282 21.73 -3.71 -24.83
CA ARG A 282 21.79 -5.18 -24.77
C ARG A 282 22.77 -5.75 -25.78
N ASN A 283 22.75 -5.24 -27.01
CA ASN A 283 23.68 -5.67 -28.05
C ASN A 283 25.13 -5.33 -27.67
N GLU A 284 25.41 -4.14 -27.13
CA GLU A 284 26.77 -3.77 -26.68
C GLU A 284 27.33 -4.68 -25.58
N ASN A 285 26.48 -5.13 -24.64
CA ASN A 285 26.89 -6.02 -23.57
C ASN A 285 27.15 -7.45 -24.06
N ASP A 286 26.39 -7.93 -25.05
CA ASP A 286 26.65 -9.22 -25.70
C ASP A 286 27.99 -9.21 -26.46
N TYR A 287 28.39 -8.09 -27.07
CA TYR A 287 29.69 -7.96 -27.74
C TYR A 287 30.89 -7.88 -26.78
N LYS A 288 30.71 -7.38 -25.55
CA LYS A 288 31.78 -7.32 -24.52
C LYS A 288 31.95 -8.63 -23.74
N SER A 289 31.08 -9.61 -23.97
CA SER A 289 31.08 -10.94 -23.34
C SER A 289 31.92 -11.98 -24.11
N TYR A 290 32.51 -11.61 -25.25
CA TYR A 290 33.41 -12.44 -26.08
C TYR A 290 34.84 -11.87 -26.05
#